data_AF-A0A093DDJ3-F1
#
_entry.id   AF-A0A093DDJ3-F1
#
_cell.length_a   1.000
_cell.length_b   1.000
_cell.length_c   1.000
_cell.angle_alpha   90.00
_cell.angle_beta   90.00
_cell.angle_gamma   90.00
#
_symmetry.space_group_name_H-M   'P 1'
#
loop_
_entity.id
_entity.type
_entity.pdbx_description
1 polymer ?
#
loop_
_entity_poly.entity_id
_entity_poly.type
_entity_poly.pdbx_seq_one_letter_code
_entity_poly.pdbx_strand_id
1 'polypeptide(L)'
;CLDYTSGALTGDLCEDLCVAQKLVYKHCLYYDRGKKVIQADWRGQPIILKSKKEIFSSYQHLSLLEELETQDITETELLLMVALEVKNVLGLELSNSTVGPLWTRKKGPHWKAQVASMWSLLQQEEYIYFSLLQDFSKHMLRIIGSCGHFYAVEYLTAGQAWHKTLFPLENVVGPSLVGHRSRVRAITDIALSFLDMVQHFDNDFSHRLHLCDIKPENFAIRHDLTV
;
A
#
# COMPACT_ATOMS: atom_id res chain seq x y z
N CYS A 1 18.47 0.19 4.74
CA CYS A 1 19.16 1.32 5.38
C CYS A 1 20.53 1.59 4.79
N LEU A 2 21.41 0.59 4.61
CA LEU A 2 22.67 0.79 3.89
C LEU A 2 22.47 1.45 2.51
N ASP A 3 21.50 0.95 1.73
CA ASP A 3 21.13 1.53 0.42
C ASP A 3 20.58 2.96 0.51
N TYR A 4 19.96 3.34 1.63
CA TYR A 4 19.50 4.71 1.84
C TYR A 4 20.69 5.64 2.14
N THR A 5 21.57 5.22 3.05
CA THR A 5 22.77 5.98 3.44
C THR A 5 23.77 6.14 2.29
N SER A 6 23.83 5.18 1.35
CA SER A 6 24.63 5.30 0.13
C SER A 6 23.96 6.12 -0.96
N GLY A 7 22.71 6.55 -0.77
CA GLY A 7 21.94 7.31 -1.76
C GLY A 7 21.41 6.49 -2.93
N ALA A 8 21.36 5.15 -2.82
CA ALA A 8 20.83 4.27 -3.86
C ALA A 8 19.29 4.27 -3.92
N LEU A 9 18.64 4.51 -2.78
CA LEU A 9 17.19 4.59 -2.66
C LEU A 9 16.73 5.75 -1.78
N THR A 10 15.45 6.06 -1.81
CA THR A 10 14.83 7.12 -1.03
C THR A 10 13.37 6.80 -0.72
N GLY A 11 12.72 7.68 0.02
CA GLY A 11 11.35 7.53 0.48
C GLY A 11 11.11 8.43 1.69
N ASP A 12 9.87 8.83 1.89
CA ASP A 12 9.45 9.69 3.00
C ASP A 12 9.58 9.00 4.37
N LEU A 13 9.59 7.67 4.41
CA LEU A 13 9.81 6.89 5.63
C LEU A 13 11.27 6.55 5.88
N CYS A 14 12.17 6.75 4.92
CA CYS A 14 13.56 6.31 5.06
C CYS A 14 14.30 7.01 6.21
N GLU A 15 14.09 8.32 6.38
CA GLU A 15 14.73 9.07 7.48
C GLU A 15 14.27 8.54 8.84
N ASP A 16 12.95 8.36 9.01
CA ASP A 16 12.37 7.86 10.25
C ASP A 16 12.73 6.39 10.54
N LEU A 17 12.93 5.58 9.50
CA LEU A 17 13.35 4.18 9.61
C LEU A 17 14.85 4.02 9.87
N CYS A 18 15.70 4.73 9.14
CA CYS A 18 17.12 4.45 9.09
C CYS A 18 17.99 5.40 9.93
N VAL A 19 17.49 6.59 10.26
CA VAL A 19 18.26 7.64 10.94
C VAL A 19 17.60 8.03 12.26
N ALA A 20 16.37 8.53 12.22
CA ALA A 20 15.70 9.07 13.40
C ALA A 20 15.11 7.99 14.33
N GLN A 21 15.06 6.73 13.90
CA GLN A 21 14.52 5.59 14.66
C GLN A 21 13.10 5.81 15.20
N LYS A 22 12.28 6.53 14.43
CA LYS A 22 10.87 6.78 14.73
C LYS A 22 9.95 5.73 14.10
N LEU A 23 10.46 4.93 13.18
CA LEU A 23 9.81 3.75 12.63
C LEU A 23 10.54 2.50 13.14
N VAL A 24 9.89 1.76 14.04
CA VAL A 24 10.50 0.67 14.82
C VAL A 24 9.82 -0.65 14.49
N TYR A 25 10.63 -1.64 14.09
CA TYR A 25 10.19 -3.02 13.87
C TYR A 25 9.53 -3.62 15.13
N LYS A 26 8.45 -4.38 14.95
CA LYS A 26 7.82 -5.18 16.02
C LYS A 26 8.02 -6.67 15.78
N HIS A 27 7.41 -7.21 14.74
CA HIS A 27 7.54 -8.61 14.37
C HIS A 27 7.19 -8.84 12.89
N CYS A 28 7.68 -9.95 12.33
CA CYS A 28 7.33 -10.40 10.98
C CYS A 28 6.00 -11.17 11.02
N LEU A 29 5.05 -10.80 10.17
CA LEU A 29 3.75 -11.46 10.04
C LEU A 29 3.77 -12.52 8.94
N TYR A 30 4.53 -12.28 7.86
CA TYR A 30 4.61 -13.20 6.73
C TYR A 30 5.96 -13.09 6.04
N TYR A 31 6.52 -14.25 5.73
CA TYR A 31 7.71 -14.40 4.91
C TYR A 31 7.58 -15.65 4.02
N ASP A 32 7.46 -15.45 2.72
CA ASP A 32 7.49 -16.53 1.72
C ASP A 32 8.13 -16.04 0.43
N ARG A 33 9.09 -16.82 -0.10
CA ARG A 33 9.79 -16.53 -1.38
C ARG A 33 10.24 -15.07 -1.54
N GLY A 34 10.67 -14.43 -0.45
CA GLY A 34 11.12 -13.03 -0.44
C GLY A 34 10.02 -11.98 -0.23
N LYS A 35 8.72 -12.33 -0.29
CA LYS A 35 7.63 -11.43 0.14
C LYS A 35 7.73 -11.22 1.63
N LYS A 36 7.72 -9.97 2.08
CA LYS A 36 7.79 -9.57 3.49
C LYS A 36 6.56 -8.76 3.88
N VAL A 37 5.91 -9.17 4.96
CA VAL A 37 4.88 -8.40 5.66
C VAL A 37 5.30 -8.27 7.12
N ILE A 38 5.52 -7.05 7.56
CA ILE A 38 6.12 -6.74 8.86
C ILE A 38 5.22 -5.75 9.59
N GLN A 39 4.93 -6.03 10.85
CA GLN A 39 4.32 -5.04 11.73
C GLN A 39 5.41 -4.13 12.32
N ALA A 40 5.17 -2.82 12.29
CA ALA A 40 6.04 -1.81 12.86
C ALA A 40 5.22 -0.76 13.62
N ASP A 41 5.90 0.05 14.41
CA ASP A 41 5.36 1.25 15.04
C ASP A 41 6.04 2.48 14.44
N TRP A 42 5.24 3.41 13.93
CA TRP A 42 5.71 4.68 13.41
C TRP A 42 5.15 5.82 14.25
N ARG A 43 6.02 6.47 15.03
CA ARG A 43 5.66 7.59 15.92
C ARG A 43 4.52 7.24 16.89
N GLY A 44 4.48 6.02 17.40
CA GLY A 44 3.45 5.52 18.32
C GLY A 44 2.19 5.01 17.63
N GLN A 45 2.15 4.94 16.29
CA GLN A 45 1.04 4.39 15.52
C GLN A 45 1.43 3.06 14.87
N PRO A 46 0.63 1.99 15.01
CA PRO A 46 0.92 0.73 14.34
C PRO A 46 0.74 0.86 12.83
N ILE A 47 1.68 0.31 12.07
CA ILE A 47 1.67 0.26 10.60
C ILE A 47 2.12 -1.12 10.11
N ILE A 48 1.80 -1.44 8.86
CA ILE A 48 2.32 -2.64 8.18
C ILE A 48 3.27 -2.23 7.06
N LEU A 49 4.49 -2.75 7.09
CA LEU A 49 5.45 -2.65 6.00
C LEU A 49 5.31 -3.87 5.09
N LYS A 50 5.21 -3.63 3.79
CA LYS A 50 5.07 -4.67 2.77
C LYS A 50 6.14 -4.53 1.69
N SER A 51 6.57 -5.67 1.18
CA SER A 51 7.39 -5.75 -0.04
C SER A 51 7.23 -7.12 -0.70
N LYS A 52 7.17 -7.14 -2.05
CA LYS A 52 7.12 -8.36 -2.86
C LYS A 52 8.46 -9.12 -2.89
N LYS A 53 9.59 -8.40 -2.84
CA LYS A 53 10.94 -9.00 -2.83
C LYS A 53 11.72 -8.55 -1.59
N GLU A 54 12.68 -9.35 -1.18
CA GLU A 54 13.37 -9.12 0.09
C GLU A 54 14.32 -7.91 0.03
N ILE A 55 15.15 -7.86 -1.01
CA ILE A 55 16.18 -6.84 -1.19
C ILE A 55 15.84 -5.95 -2.38
N PHE A 56 16.28 -4.69 -2.30
CA PHE A 56 16.02 -3.67 -3.31
C PHE A 56 16.59 -4.04 -4.68
N SER A 57 17.78 -4.64 -4.72
CA SER A 57 18.44 -5.09 -5.95
C SER A 57 17.78 -6.28 -6.63
N SER A 58 16.77 -6.92 -6.03
CA SER A 58 16.01 -7.98 -6.70
C SER A 58 14.97 -7.42 -7.67
N TYR A 59 14.69 -6.12 -7.63
CA TYR A 59 13.82 -5.45 -8.61
C TYR A 59 14.58 -5.14 -9.88
N GLN A 60 13.88 -5.16 -11.01
CA GLN A 60 14.48 -4.78 -12.27
C GLN A 60 14.81 -3.30 -12.21
N HIS A 61 16.05 -2.95 -12.55
CA HIS A 61 16.41 -1.56 -12.76
C HIS A 61 15.77 -1.06 -14.06
N LEU A 62 15.46 0.22 -14.11
CA LEU A 62 15.03 0.83 -15.37
C LEU A 62 16.28 0.90 -16.27
N SER A 63 16.43 -0.01 -17.23
CA SER A 63 17.67 -0.18 -18.03
C SER A 63 18.16 1.12 -18.71
N LEU A 64 17.24 2.04 -19.01
CA LEU A 64 17.54 3.38 -19.55
C LEU A 64 18.35 4.27 -18.59
N LEU A 65 18.35 4.01 -17.27
CA LEU A 65 19.15 4.74 -16.29
C LEU A 65 20.63 4.35 -16.28
N GLU A 66 20.98 3.18 -16.85
CA GLU A 66 22.35 2.68 -16.95
C GLU A 66 23.02 3.06 -18.27
N GLU A 67 22.25 3.13 -19.37
CA GLU A 67 22.77 3.41 -20.73
C GLU A 67 22.67 4.89 -21.14
N LEU A 68 21.70 5.66 -20.63
CA LEU A 68 21.65 7.10 -20.85
C LEU A 68 22.30 7.81 -19.67
N GLU A 69 23.31 8.62 -19.96
CA GLU A 69 23.65 9.72 -19.08
C GLU A 69 22.34 10.44 -18.73
N THR A 70 22.05 10.47 -17.44
CA THR A 70 20.72 10.73 -16.83
C THR A 70 20.09 12.10 -17.12
N GLN A 71 20.60 12.82 -18.11
CA GLN A 71 20.07 14.08 -18.63
C GLN A 71 18.92 13.89 -19.63
N ASP A 72 18.77 12.72 -20.27
CA ASP A 72 17.86 12.59 -21.43
C ASP A 72 16.44 12.09 -21.13
N ILE A 73 16.15 11.44 -19.99
CA ILE A 73 14.76 11.04 -19.71
C ILE A 73 13.94 12.27 -19.30
N THR A 74 13.04 12.68 -20.17
CA THR A 74 12.05 13.73 -19.91
C THR A 74 10.98 13.25 -18.94
N GLU A 75 10.28 14.18 -18.29
CA GLU A 75 9.18 13.84 -17.39
C GLU A 75 8.05 13.10 -18.13
N THR A 76 7.80 13.48 -19.39
CA THR A 76 6.79 12.85 -20.26
C THR A 76 7.14 11.39 -20.59
N GLU A 77 8.41 11.10 -20.90
CA GLU A 77 8.86 9.73 -21.15
C GLU A 77 8.75 8.88 -19.90
N LEU A 78 9.12 9.42 -18.73
CA LEU A 78 8.95 8.72 -17.47
C LEU A 78 7.48 8.41 -17.19
N LEU A 79 6.58 9.40 -17.36
CA LEU A 79 5.14 9.20 -17.20
C LEU A 79 4.59 8.14 -18.16
N LEU A 80 5.08 8.10 -19.40
CA LEU A 80 4.71 7.07 -20.37
C LEU A 80 5.17 5.69 -19.90
N MET A 81 6.40 5.56 -19.41
CA MET A 81 6.91 4.29 -18.85
C MET A 81 6.08 3.83 -17.66
N VAL A 82 5.74 4.74 -16.74
CA VAL A 82 4.87 4.44 -15.59
C VAL A 82 3.50 3.96 -16.07
N ALA A 83 2.89 4.67 -17.03
CA ALA A 83 1.59 4.29 -17.57
C ALA A 83 1.62 2.92 -18.24
N LEU A 84 2.69 2.61 -18.99
CA LEU A 84 2.90 1.30 -19.61
C LEU A 84 3.07 0.21 -18.55
N GLU A 85 3.86 0.44 -17.51
CA GLU A 85 4.05 -0.54 -16.44
C GLU A 85 2.76 -0.79 -15.67
N VAL A 86 2.02 0.27 -15.35
CA VAL A 86 0.72 0.13 -14.70
C VAL A 86 -0.26 -0.64 -15.59
N LYS A 87 -0.28 -0.38 -16.90
CA LYS A 87 -1.07 -1.15 -17.86
C LYS A 87 -0.63 -2.63 -17.90
N ASN A 88 0.67 -2.91 -17.86
CA ASN A 88 1.19 -4.28 -17.84
C ASN A 88 0.79 -5.02 -16.57
N VAL A 89 0.84 -4.36 -15.41
CA VAL A 89 0.57 -4.96 -14.10
C VAL A 89 -0.93 -5.13 -13.85
N LEU A 90 -1.75 -4.11 -14.16
CA LEU A 90 -3.18 -4.14 -13.89
C LEU A 90 -4.03 -4.63 -15.07
N GLY A 91 -3.48 -4.61 -16.29
CA GLY A 91 -4.26 -4.85 -17.51
C GLY A 91 -5.25 -3.73 -17.84
N LEU A 92 -5.11 -2.54 -17.22
CA LEU A 92 -6.03 -1.41 -17.36
C LEU A 92 -5.39 -0.25 -18.12
N GLU A 93 -6.16 0.41 -18.99
CA GLU A 93 -5.77 1.69 -19.55
C GLU A 93 -6.16 2.82 -18.59
N LEU A 94 -5.18 3.42 -17.93
CA LEU A 94 -5.41 4.61 -17.12
C LEU A 94 -5.49 5.85 -18.00
N SER A 95 -6.40 6.76 -17.65
CA SER A 95 -6.34 8.13 -18.17
C SER A 95 -5.10 8.85 -17.62
N ASN A 96 -4.49 9.73 -18.43
CA ASN A 96 -3.26 10.46 -18.07
C ASN A 96 -3.36 11.23 -16.73
N SER A 97 -4.57 11.60 -16.28
CA SER A 97 -4.80 12.29 -15.01
C SER A 97 -4.61 11.41 -13.77
N THR A 98 -4.69 10.08 -13.92
CA THR A 98 -4.75 9.12 -12.80
C THR A 98 -3.36 8.63 -12.38
N VAL A 99 -2.33 8.89 -13.19
CA VAL A 99 -0.93 8.53 -12.90
C VAL A 99 -0.22 9.61 -12.07
N GLY A 100 -0.77 10.83 -12.01
CA GLY A 100 -0.22 11.96 -11.26
C GLY A 100 0.07 11.70 -9.76
N PRO A 101 -0.76 10.94 -9.01
CA PRO A 101 -0.48 10.61 -7.61
C PRO A 101 0.75 9.71 -7.42
N LEU A 102 1.10 8.89 -8.42
CA LEU A 102 2.29 8.03 -8.39
C LEU A 102 3.59 8.81 -8.55
N TRP A 103 3.52 10.10 -8.90
CA TRP A 103 4.68 10.91 -9.24
C TRP A 103 4.49 12.42 -8.96
N THR A 104 5.17 12.96 -7.94
CA THR A 104 5.03 14.38 -7.56
C THR A 104 6.34 15.08 -7.19
N ARG A 105 7.48 14.69 -7.78
CA ARG A 105 8.77 15.30 -7.42
C ARG A 105 9.57 15.87 -8.60
N LYS A 106 9.95 17.15 -8.46
CA LYS A 106 10.83 17.87 -9.38
C LYS A 106 12.24 17.25 -9.37
N LYS A 107 12.92 17.25 -10.52
CA LYS A 107 14.32 16.82 -10.65
C LYS A 107 15.19 17.55 -9.61
N GLY A 108 15.94 16.78 -8.82
CA GLY A 108 16.81 17.29 -7.75
C GLY A 108 17.99 16.35 -7.47
N PRO A 109 18.80 16.62 -6.42
CA PRO A 109 20.04 15.88 -6.14
C PRO A 109 19.86 14.38 -5.95
N HIS A 110 18.66 13.94 -5.54
CA HIS A 110 18.32 12.53 -5.32
C HIS A 110 17.45 11.94 -6.44
N TRP A 111 17.42 12.55 -7.62
CA TRP A 111 16.60 12.13 -8.76
C TRP A 111 16.72 10.64 -9.08
N LYS A 112 17.96 10.13 -9.23
CA LYS A 112 18.18 8.71 -9.60
C LYS A 112 17.59 7.77 -8.56
N ALA A 113 17.83 8.05 -7.27
CA ALA A 113 17.30 7.28 -6.16
C ALA A 113 15.76 7.34 -6.10
N GLN A 114 15.17 8.50 -6.40
CA GLN A 114 13.71 8.68 -6.48
C GLN A 114 13.11 7.81 -7.58
N VAL A 115 13.65 7.85 -8.79
CA VAL A 115 13.18 7.04 -9.92
C VAL A 115 13.37 5.55 -9.62
N ALA A 116 14.53 5.14 -9.11
CA ALA A 116 14.80 3.75 -8.78
C ALA A 116 13.83 3.21 -7.70
N SER A 117 13.58 4.01 -6.65
CA SER A 117 12.64 3.64 -5.58
C SER A 117 11.22 3.51 -6.12
N MET A 118 10.75 4.51 -6.87
CA MET A 118 9.44 4.47 -7.53
C MET A 118 9.31 3.24 -8.44
N TRP A 119 10.30 2.98 -9.29
CA TRP A 119 10.26 1.87 -10.25
C TRP A 119 10.19 0.51 -9.54
N SER A 120 10.83 0.36 -8.39
CA SER A 120 10.70 -0.85 -7.56
C SER A 120 9.30 -1.02 -6.95
N LEU A 121 8.59 0.07 -6.67
CA LEU A 121 7.22 0.04 -6.14
C LEU A 121 6.22 -0.29 -7.26
N LEU A 122 6.43 0.22 -8.47
CA LEU A 122 5.59 -0.09 -9.64
C LEU A 122 5.68 -1.56 -10.09
N GLN A 123 6.74 -2.27 -9.74
CA GLN A 123 6.83 -3.71 -9.98
C GLN A 123 6.01 -4.57 -8.98
N GLN A 124 5.15 -3.93 -8.17
CA GLN A 124 4.34 -4.58 -7.14
C GLN A 124 2.86 -4.28 -7.37
N GLU A 125 2.10 -5.29 -7.77
CA GLU A 125 0.67 -5.16 -8.11
C GLU A 125 -0.17 -4.60 -6.96
N GLU A 126 0.06 -5.05 -5.72
CA GLU A 126 -0.65 -4.56 -4.54
C GLU A 126 -0.39 -3.06 -4.31
N TYR A 127 0.86 -2.59 -4.50
CA TYR A 127 1.20 -1.19 -4.32
C TYR A 127 0.47 -0.31 -5.33
N ILE A 128 0.50 -0.69 -6.62
CA ILE A 128 -0.19 0.05 -7.67
C ILE A 128 -1.68 0.10 -7.39
N TYR A 129 -2.28 -1.04 -7.04
CA TYR A 129 -3.72 -1.13 -6.77
C TYR A 129 -4.13 -0.20 -5.62
N PHE A 130 -3.44 -0.25 -4.48
CA PHE A 130 -3.76 0.65 -3.36
C PHE A 130 -3.47 2.11 -3.70
N SER A 131 -2.34 2.40 -4.34
CA SER A 131 -1.94 3.78 -4.64
C SER A 131 -2.93 4.48 -5.58
N LEU A 132 -3.52 3.75 -6.51
CA LEU A 132 -4.47 4.32 -7.47
C LEU A 132 -5.87 4.41 -6.92
N LEU A 133 -6.31 3.43 -6.12
CA LEU A 133 -7.72 3.30 -5.72
C LEU A 133 -8.04 3.88 -4.35
N GLN A 134 -7.02 4.16 -3.51
CA GLN A 134 -7.20 4.72 -2.17
C GLN A 134 -7.99 6.04 -2.13
N ASP A 135 -7.91 6.84 -3.20
CA ASP A 135 -8.63 8.13 -3.28
C ASP A 135 -10.04 7.99 -3.88
N PHE A 136 -10.36 6.84 -4.49
CA PHE A 136 -11.66 6.57 -5.11
C PHE A 136 -12.62 5.83 -4.18
N SER A 137 -12.11 5.01 -3.28
CA SER A 137 -12.94 4.23 -2.36
C SER A 137 -12.34 4.18 -0.97
N LYS A 138 -13.15 4.53 0.04
CA LYS A 138 -12.81 4.38 1.46
C LYS A 138 -12.52 2.93 1.87
N HIS A 139 -12.95 1.96 1.05
CA HIS A 139 -12.72 0.52 1.27
C HIS A 139 -11.32 0.06 0.83
N MET A 140 -10.51 0.98 0.32
CA MET A 140 -9.13 0.70 -0.08
C MET A 140 -8.16 1.00 1.04
N LEU A 141 -7.16 0.13 1.15
CA LEU A 141 -6.11 0.26 2.14
C LEU A 141 -5.24 1.48 1.82
N ARG A 142 -5.02 2.35 2.81
CA ARG A 142 -4.26 3.58 2.61
C ARG A 142 -2.76 3.33 2.65
N ILE A 143 -2.05 3.82 1.63
CA ILE A 143 -0.59 3.91 1.64
C ILE A 143 -0.18 5.13 2.47
N ILE A 144 0.72 4.88 3.41
CA ILE A 144 1.24 5.89 4.33
C ILE A 144 2.51 6.54 3.76
N GLY A 145 3.36 5.75 3.12
CA GLY A 145 4.65 6.18 2.59
C GLY A 145 5.50 5.00 2.17
N SER A 146 6.76 5.25 1.84
CA SER A 146 7.71 4.22 1.41
C SER A 146 9.15 4.49 1.83
N CYS A 147 9.96 3.45 1.76
CA CYS A 147 11.41 3.54 1.75
C CYS A 147 11.99 2.50 0.77
N GLY A 148 12.41 2.97 -0.41
CA GLY A 148 12.82 2.09 -1.49
C GLY A 148 11.65 1.23 -1.98
N HIS A 149 11.85 -0.08 -1.99
CA HIS A 149 10.85 -1.07 -2.39
C HIS A 149 9.83 -1.41 -1.30
N PHE A 150 10.10 -1.03 -0.05
CA PHE A 150 9.13 -1.20 1.03
C PHE A 150 8.14 -0.05 1.03
N TYR A 151 6.85 -0.39 1.08
CA TYR A 151 5.79 0.59 1.33
C TYR A 151 5.08 0.28 2.64
N ALA A 152 4.61 1.32 3.31
CA ALA A 152 3.83 1.24 4.53
C ALA A 152 2.35 1.45 4.22
N VAL A 153 1.52 0.71 4.93
CA VAL A 153 0.06 0.87 4.94
C VAL A 153 -0.44 0.94 6.37
N GLU A 154 -1.64 1.47 6.54
CA GLU A 154 -2.32 1.50 7.84
C GLU A 154 -2.47 0.08 8.43
N TYR A 155 -2.39 0.00 9.76
CA TYR A 155 -2.70 -1.24 10.48
C TYR A 155 -4.21 -1.35 10.70
N LEU A 156 -4.81 -2.45 10.24
CA LEU A 156 -6.25 -2.72 10.37
C LEU A 156 -6.49 -4.02 11.13
N THR A 157 -7.70 -4.15 11.69
CA THR A 157 -8.10 -5.38 12.40
C THR A 157 -8.60 -6.40 11.39
N ALA A 158 -7.75 -7.38 11.05
CA ALA A 158 -8.06 -8.43 10.09
C ALA A 158 -9.16 -9.40 10.59
N GLY A 159 -9.91 -9.96 9.66
CA GLY A 159 -10.89 -11.01 9.94
C GLY A 159 -10.23 -12.36 10.21
N GLN A 160 -10.93 -13.24 10.94
CA GLN A 160 -10.44 -14.59 11.23
C GLN A 160 -11.55 -15.62 11.10
N ALA A 161 -11.29 -16.71 10.37
CA ALA A 161 -12.25 -17.80 10.18
C ALA A 161 -12.70 -18.50 11.48
N TRP A 162 -11.91 -18.44 12.55
CA TRP A 162 -12.14 -19.21 13.78
C TRP A 162 -12.96 -18.46 14.85
N HIS A 163 -13.27 -17.18 14.62
CA HIS A 163 -14.04 -16.37 15.56
C HIS A 163 -15.56 -16.49 15.33
N LYS A 164 -16.35 -16.30 16.41
CA LYS A 164 -17.83 -16.28 16.32
C LYS A 164 -18.37 -15.12 15.46
N THR A 165 -17.58 -14.06 15.33
CA THR A 165 -17.83 -12.91 14.46
C THR A 165 -16.63 -12.76 13.53
N LEU A 166 -16.87 -12.29 12.30
CA LEU A 166 -15.82 -12.16 11.28
C LEU A 166 -14.60 -11.38 11.78
N PHE A 167 -14.83 -10.34 12.59
CA PHE A 167 -13.80 -9.50 13.20
C PHE A 167 -13.89 -9.51 14.74
N PRO A 168 -12.75 -9.36 15.45
CA PRO A 168 -12.70 -9.20 16.90
C PRO A 168 -13.06 -7.75 17.30
N LEU A 169 -14.34 -7.48 17.53
CA LEU A 169 -14.88 -6.14 17.78
C LEU A 169 -14.35 -5.48 19.06
N GLU A 170 -13.98 -6.28 20.06
CA GLU A 170 -13.37 -5.82 21.31
C GLU A 170 -12.08 -5.01 21.08
N ASN A 171 -11.34 -5.30 20.02
CA ASN A 171 -10.08 -4.62 19.70
C ASN A 171 -10.29 -3.27 19.00
N VAL A 172 -11.49 -3.02 18.47
CA VAL A 172 -11.75 -1.91 17.53
C VAL A 172 -12.50 -0.76 18.18
N VAL A 173 -13.51 -1.07 19.00
CA VAL A 173 -14.44 -0.08 19.58
C VAL A 173 -14.21 0.14 21.08
N GLY A 174 -13.20 -0.54 21.64
CA GLY A 174 -12.85 -0.48 23.06
C GLY A 174 -13.89 -1.12 23.98
N PRO A 175 -13.73 -1.01 25.31
CA PRO A 175 -14.62 -1.62 26.30
C PRO A 175 -16.06 -1.07 26.26
N SER A 176 -16.34 -0.05 25.45
CA SER A 176 -17.65 0.60 25.31
C SER A 176 -18.75 -0.32 24.71
N LEU A 177 -18.41 -1.51 24.22
CA LEU A 177 -19.35 -2.52 23.70
C LEU A 177 -19.79 -3.59 24.71
N VAL A 178 -19.88 -3.28 26.02
CA VAL A 178 -20.35 -4.26 27.03
C VAL A 178 -21.81 -4.74 26.80
N GLY A 179 -22.58 -4.06 25.96
CA GLY A 179 -23.98 -4.40 25.68
C GLY A 179 -24.19 -5.27 24.43
N HIS A 180 -25.02 -6.32 24.53
CA HIS A 180 -25.45 -7.13 23.38
C HIS A 180 -26.02 -6.27 22.23
N ARG A 181 -26.77 -5.21 22.54
CA ARG A 181 -27.35 -4.30 21.54
C ARG A 181 -26.31 -3.52 20.74
N SER A 182 -25.23 -3.08 21.37
CA SER A 182 -24.17 -2.32 20.68
C SER A 182 -23.33 -3.24 19.79
N ARG A 183 -23.10 -4.49 20.21
CA ARG A 183 -22.47 -5.52 19.37
C ARG A 183 -23.28 -5.83 18.12
N VAL A 184 -24.59 -6.03 18.26
CA VAL A 184 -25.48 -6.27 17.11
C VAL A 184 -25.43 -5.11 16.12
N ARG A 185 -25.48 -3.86 16.62
CA ARG A 185 -25.34 -2.66 15.78
C ARG A 185 -24.02 -2.65 15.01
N ALA A 186 -22.89 -2.87 15.68
CA ALA A 186 -21.58 -2.90 15.02
C ALA A 186 -21.50 -3.97 13.91
N ILE A 187 -22.08 -5.16 14.14
CA ILE A 187 -22.16 -6.21 13.12
C ILE A 187 -23.02 -5.75 11.92
N THR A 188 -24.15 -5.09 12.19
CA THR A 188 -24.99 -4.51 11.13
C THR A 188 -24.25 -3.43 10.34
N ASP A 189 -23.52 -2.54 11.01
CA ASP A 189 -22.75 -1.47 10.35
C ASP A 189 -21.66 -2.05 9.45
N ILE A 190 -20.94 -3.09 9.91
CA ILE A 190 -19.96 -3.82 9.08
C ILE A 190 -20.63 -4.50 7.87
N ALA A 191 -21.79 -5.13 8.07
CA ALA A 191 -22.51 -5.77 6.97
C ALA A 191 -22.96 -4.75 5.91
N LEU A 192 -23.45 -3.58 6.35
CA LEU A 192 -23.75 -2.47 5.45
C LEU A 192 -22.49 -1.95 4.76
N SER A 193 -21.36 -1.87 5.46
CA SER A 193 -20.08 -1.48 4.88
C SER A 193 -19.60 -2.43 3.78
N PHE A 194 -19.80 -3.74 3.91
CA PHE A 194 -19.55 -4.70 2.82
C PHE A 194 -20.44 -4.45 1.60
N LEU A 195 -21.72 -4.16 1.80
CA LEU A 195 -22.64 -3.87 0.70
C LEU A 195 -22.26 -2.57 -0.01
N ASP A 196 -21.87 -1.55 0.76
CA ASP A 196 -21.35 -0.28 0.28
C ASP A 196 -20.06 -0.47 -0.53
N MET A 197 -19.14 -1.31 -0.05
CA MET A 197 -17.92 -1.69 -0.78
C MET A 197 -18.24 -2.30 -2.15
N VAL A 198 -19.16 -3.28 -2.20
CA VAL A 198 -19.58 -3.91 -3.45
C VAL A 198 -20.21 -2.88 -4.39
N GLN A 199 -21.04 -1.98 -3.86
CA GLN A 199 -21.64 -0.91 -4.63
C GLN A 199 -20.59 0.04 -5.24
N HIS A 200 -19.61 0.48 -4.45
CA HIS A 200 -18.50 1.30 -4.95
C HIS A 200 -17.69 0.56 -6.03
N PHE A 201 -17.42 -0.73 -5.84
CA PHE A 201 -16.64 -1.54 -6.77
C PHE A 201 -17.33 -1.78 -8.12
N ASP A 202 -18.65 -1.79 -8.13
CA ASP A 202 -19.44 -1.94 -9.36
C ASP A 202 -19.64 -0.63 -10.13
N ASN A 203 -19.54 0.53 -9.47
CA ASN A 203 -20.01 1.80 -10.03
C ASN A 203 -18.95 2.92 -10.13
N ASP A 204 -17.92 2.91 -9.29
CA ASP A 204 -17.01 4.07 -9.17
C ASP A 204 -15.78 3.98 -10.07
N PHE A 205 -15.52 2.79 -10.62
CA PHE A 205 -14.37 2.52 -11.48
C PHE A 205 -14.81 2.38 -12.94
N SER A 206 -13.91 2.71 -13.87
CA SER A 206 -14.18 2.54 -15.31
C SER A 206 -14.46 1.08 -15.70
N HIS A 207 -14.00 0.13 -14.89
CA HIS A 207 -14.33 -1.29 -14.99
C HIS A 207 -14.76 -1.82 -13.63
N ARG A 208 -15.70 -2.76 -13.61
CA ARG A 208 -16.17 -3.39 -12.37
C ARG A 208 -15.04 -4.17 -11.72
N LEU A 209 -14.81 -3.92 -10.44
CA LEU A 209 -13.82 -4.63 -9.65
C LEU A 209 -14.49 -5.81 -8.93
N HIS A 210 -14.12 -7.04 -9.33
CA HIS A 210 -14.62 -8.24 -8.68
C HIS A 210 -13.50 -8.90 -7.86
N LEU A 211 -13.78 -9.16 -6.59
CA LEU A 211 -12.89 -9.90 -5.69
C LEU A 211 -13.20 -11.40 -5.78
N CYS A 212 -12.22 -12.20 -6.22
CA CYS A 212 -12.42 -13.65 -6.41
C CYS A 212 -11.96 -14.50 -5.22
N ASP A 213 -11.00 -14.02 -4.41
CA ASP A 213 -10.50 -14.74 -3.24
C ASP A 213 -11.17 -14.20 -1.96
N ILE A 214 -12.44 -14.55 -1.77
CA ILE A 214 -13.22 -14.09 -0.62
C ILE A 214 -12.94 -14.97 0.59
N LYS A 215 -12.13 -14.47 1.53
CA LYS A 215 -11.80 -15.14 2.79
C LYS A 215 -11.75 -14.13 3.94
N PRO A 216 -12.11 -14.51 5.17
CA PRO A 216 -12.04 -13.63 6.34
C PRO A 216 -10.73 -12.88 6.48
N GLU A 217 -9.61 -13.55 6.22
CA GLU A 217 -8.26 -13.02 6.39
C GLU A 217 -7.88 -11.97 5.33
N ASN A 218 -8.64 -11.88 4.24
CA ASN A 218 -8.44 -10.88 3.18
C ASN A 218 -9.17 -9.57 3.45
N PHE A 219 -10.01 -9.51 4.48
CA PHE A 219 -10.71 -8.31 4.90
C PHE A 219 -10.22 -7.84 6.26
N ALA A 220 -10.35 -6.55 6.51
CA ALA A 220 -10.07 -5.96 7.80
C ALA A 220 -11.10 -4.86 8.07
N ILE A 221 -11.14 -4.36 9.31
CA ILE A 221 -11.97 -3.20 9.66
C ILE A 221 -11.14 -2.09 10.31
N ARG A 222 -11.57 -0.86 10.04
CA ARG A 222 -11.13 0.36 10.72
C ARG A 222 -11.88 0.58 12.03
N HIS A 223 -11.41 1.56 12.81
CA HIS A 223 -12.06 1.97 14.07
C HIS A 223 -13.49 2.47 13.91
N ASP A 224 -13.83 3.00 12.74
CA ASP A 224 -15.17 3.45 12.37
C ASP A 224 -16.06 2.33 11.80
N LEU A 225 -15.58 1.08 11.83
CA LEU A 225 -16.23 -0.12 11.30
C LEU A 225 -16.32 -0.21 9.77
N THR A 226 -15.61 0.66 9.05
CA THR A 226 -15.44 0.53 7.60
C THR A 226 -14.58 -0.68 7.29
N VAL A 227 -15.06 -1.54 6.38
CA VAL A 227 -14.31 -2.66 5.78
C VAL A 227 -13.31 -2.12 4.75
#